data_AF-A0A964FEH3-F1
#
_entry.id   AF-A0A964FEH3-F1
#
_cell.length_a   1.000
_cell.length_b   1.000
_cell.length_c   1.000
_cell.angle_alpha   90.00
_cell.angle_beta   90.00
_cell.angle_gamma   90.00
#
_symmetry.space_group_name_H-M   'P 1'
#
loop_
_entity.id
_entity.type
_entity.pdbx_description
1 polymer ?
#
loop_
_entity_poly.entity_id
_entity_poly.type
_entity_poly.pdbx_seq_one_letter_code
_entity_poly.pdbx_strand_id
1 'polypeptide(L)'
;MGFFAPPDVVQPMSLIMNKTYKTPGFARHLKDFCEDKKGSVLCKKGSERSYRFRFINPMMQPYAIMHGLANNLIDQEDLKKFIEKIQ
;
A
#
# COMPACT_ATOMS: atom_id res chain seq x y z
N MET A 1 -2.43 6.33 -13.63
CA MET A 1 -1.64 5.26 -12.98
C MET A 1 -1.12 5.79 -11.65
N GLY A 2 -1.08 4.98 -10.59
CA GLY A 2 -0.97 5.43 -9.18
C GLY A 2 -2.15 4.98 -8.31
N PHE A 3 -3.05 4.18 -8.87
CA PHE A 3 -4.06 3.44 -8.12
C PHE A 3 -3.57 2.01 -7.91
N PHE A 4 -3.90 1.42 -6.77
CA PHE A 4 -3.68 0.01 -6.46
C PHE A 4 -4.98 -0.61 -5.92
N ALA A 5 -5.13 -1.92 -6.08
CA ALA A 5 -6.20 -2.69 -5.45
C ALA A 5 -5.68 -3.34 -4.15
N PRO A 6 -6.57 -3.72 -3.22
CA PRO A 6 -6.15 -4.43 -2.01
C PRO A 6 -5.30 -5.68 -2.23
N PRO A 7 -5.53 -6.53 -3.26
CA PRO A 7 -4.65 -7.67 -3.55
C PRO A 7 -3.21 -7.29 -3.84
N ASP A 8 -2.96 -6.12 -4.42
CA ASP A 8 -1.62 -5.64 -4.76
C ASP A 8 -0.76 -5.40 -3.49
N VAL A 9 -1.42 -5.21 -2.33
CA VAL A 9 -0.77 -5.00 -1.02
C VAL A 9 -0.41 -6.33 -0.33
N VAL A 10 -1.00 -7.46 -0.76
CA VAL A 10 -0.81 -8.76 -0.08
C VAL A 10 0.66 -9.17 -0.07
N GLN A 11 1.30 -9.17 -1.23
CA GLN A 11 2.72 -9.55 -1.35
C GLN A 11 3.66 -8.61 -0.56
N PRO A 12 3.63 -7.28 -0.75
CA PRO A 12 4.53 -6.40 -0.01
C PRO A 12 4.30 -6.49 1.50
N MET A 13 3.05 -6.57 1.95
CA MET A 13 2.74 -6.77 3.37
C MET A 13 3.30 -8.10 3.89
N SER A 14 3.18 -9.17 3.10
CA SER A 14 3.72 -10.48 3.49
C SER A 14 5.23 -10.52 3.58
N LEU A 15 5.93 -9.85 2.66
CA LEU A 15 7.38 -9.74 2.66
C LEU A 15 7.86 -8.95 3.87
N ILE A 16 7.29 -7.76 4.11
CA ILE A 16 7.65 -6.89 5.25
C ILE A 16 7.38 -7.59 6.58
N MET A 17 6.26 -8.30 6.72
CA MET A 17 5.88 -8.97 7.96
C MET A 17 6.51 -10.36 8.13
N ASN A 18 7.27 -10.85 7.13
CA ASN A 18 7.79 -12.22 7.06
C ASN A 18 6.73 -13.30 7.37
N LYS A 19 5.49 -13.09 6.88
CA LYS A 19 4.35 -13.99 7.11
C LYS A 19 3.32 -13.87 5.99
N THR A 20 2.67 -14.97 5.65
CA THR A 20 1.54 -14.94 4.70
C THR A 20 0.38 -14.12 5.27
N TYR A 21 0.02 -13.05 4.57
CA TYR A 21 -1.11 -12.17 4.85
C TYR A 21 -2.14 -12.34 3.74
N LYS A 22 -3.38 -11.95 4.03
CA LYS A 22 -4.47 -11.88 3.06
C LYS A 22 -5.21 -10.57 3.24
N THR A 23 -5.91 -10.14 2.20
CA THR A 23 -6.68 -8.88 2.17
C THR A 23 -7.50 -8.60 3.44
N PRO A 24 -8.24 -9.57 4.03
CA PRO A 24 -9.02 -9.30 5.24
C PRO A 24 -8.18 -8.79 6.43
N GLY A 25 -6.90 -9.17 6.51
CA GLY A 25 -6.00 -8.78 7.60
C GLY A 25 -5.61 -7.30 7.62
N PHE A 26 -5.78 -6.58 6.51
CA PHE A 26 -5.43 -5.15 6.40
C PHE A 26 -6.49 -4.29 5.71
N ALA A 27 -7.59 -4.87 5.23
CA ALA A 27 -8.66 -4.14 4.52
C ALA A 27 -9.25 -3.01 5.37
N ARG A 28 -9.38 -3.22 6.69
CA ARG A 28 -9.83 -2.17 7.61
C ARG A 28 -8.86 -0.99 7.62
N HIS A 29 -7.55 -1.23 7.67
CA HIS A 29 -6.55 -0.16 7.67
C HIS A 29 -6.59 0.68 6.38
N LEU A 30 -6.80 0.04 5.22
CA LEU A 30 -6.97 0.78 3.95
C LEU A 30 -8.17 1.73 3.99
N LYS A 31 -9.27 1.32 4.65
CA LYS A 31 -10.43 2.18 4.87
C LYS A 31 -10.11 3.29 5.87
N ASP A 32 -9.49 2.97 6.99
CA ASP A 32 -9.12 3.95 8.02
C ASP A 32 -8.19 5.05 7.47
N PHE A 33 -7.29 4.71 6.53
CA PHE A 33 -6.45 5.69 5.81
C PHE A 33 -7.20 6.63 4.86
N CYS A 34 -8.48 6.35 4.59
CA CYS A 34 -9.36 7.22 3.81
C CYS A 34 -10.22 8.13 4.70
N GLU A 35 -10.24 7.94 6.03
CA GLU A 35 -11.13 8.67 6.93
C GLU A 35 -10.44 9.94 7.50
N ASP A 36 -11.17 11.05 7.53
CA ASP A 36 -10.62 12.37 7.93
C ASP A 36 -10.20 12.46 9.40
N LYS A 37 -10.72 11.59 10.27
CA LYS A 37 -10.39 11.56 11.71
C LYS A 37 -8.89 11.38 12.02
N LYS A 38 -8.09 10.92 11.06
CA LYS A 38 -6.63 10.73 11.22
C LYS A 38 -5.79 11.45 10.15
N GLY A 39 -6.41 12.33 9.35
CA GLY A 39 -5.81 12.86 8.12
C GLY A 39 -5.87 11.82 7.01
N SER A 40 -6.75 12.02 6.04
CA SER A 40 -6.90 11.12 4.90
C SER A 40 -5.62 11.14 4.06
N VAL A 41 -4.92 10.01 3.97
CA VAL A 41 -3.70 9.85 3.16
C VAL A 41 -3.99 9.06 1.88
N LEU A 42 -5.05 8.25 1.89
CA LEU A 42 -5.54 7.52 0.73
C LEU A 42 -6.91 8.04 0.30
N CYS A 43 -7.15 8.01 -1.00
CA CYS A 43 -8.46 8.17 -1.61
C CYS A 43 -8.92 6.82 -2.14
N LYS A 44 -10.17 6.46 -1.85
CA LYS A 44 -10.83 5.26 -2.35
C LYS A 44 -11.76 5.64 -3.51
N LYS A 45 -11.63 4.94 -4.65
CA LYS A 45 -12.52 5.05 -5.81
C LYS A 45 -13.08 3.67 -6.20
N GLY A 46 -14.24 3.67 -6.86
CA GLY A 46 -14.88 2.46 -7.39
C GLY A 46 -16.12 2.03 -6.59
N SER A 47 -16.71 0.92 -7.02
CA SER A 47 -17.92 0.32 -6.46
C SER A 47 -17.61 -0.96 -5.67
N GLU A 48 -18.63 -1.54 -5.06
CA GLU A 48 -18.50 -2.77 -4.28
C GLU A 48 -17.77 -3.86 -5.06
N ARG A 49 -16.75 -4.48 -4.42
CA ARG A 49 -15.81 -5.48 -5.00
C ARG A 49 -14.78 -4.98 -6.02
N SER A 50 -14.79 -3.70 -6.41
CA SER A 50 -13.80 -3.12 -7.35
C SER A 50 -13.21 -1.82 -6.82
N TYR A 51 -12.86 -1.81 -5.53
CA TYR A 51 -12.25 -0.64 -4.92
C TYR A 51 -10.78 -0.51 -5.31
N ARG A 52 -10.41 0.70 -5.70
CA ARG A 52 -9.04 1.14 -5.99
C ARG A 52 -8.66 2.26 -5.03
N PHE A 53 -7.43 2.24 -4.56
CA PHE A 53 -6.87 3.18 -3.61
C PHE A 53 -5.73 3.94 -4.25
N ARG A 54 -5.51 5.18 -3.85
CA ARG A 54 -4.40 6.02 -4.31
C ARG A 54 -4.00 7.00 -3.22
N PHE A 55 -2.72 7.33 -3.11
CA PHE A 55 -2.28 8.43 -2.26
C PHE A 55 -2.87 9.77 -2.72
N ILE A 56 -3.46 10.51 -1.78
CA ILE A 56 -4.04 11.83 -2.06
C ILE A 56 -2.94 12.80 -2.51
N ASN A 57 -1.83 12.84 -1.76
CA ASN A 57 -0.61 13.52 -2.19
C ASN A 57 0.31 12.53 -2.91
N PRO A 58 0.58 12.69 -4.22
CA PRO A 58 1.45 11.80 -4.97
C PRO A 58 2.87 11.67 -4.39
N MET A 59 3.37 12.68 -3.68
CA MET A 59 4.70 12.66 -3.04
C MET A 59 4.77 11.71 -1.84
N MET A 60 3.63 11.29 -1.29
CA MET A 60 3.60 10.31 -0.20
C MET A 60 4.09 8.93 -0.64
N GLN A 61 3.90 8.56 -1.90
CA GLN A 61 4.38 7.28 -2.42
C GLN A 61 5.92 7.18 -2.41
N PRO A 62 6.69 8.11 -3.03
CA PRO A 62 8.14 8.06 -2.95
C PRO A 62 8.64 8.29 -1.52
N TYR A 63 7.98 9.15 -0.73
CA TYR A 63 8.32 9.32 0.68
C TYR A 63 8.21 8.01 1.48
N ALA A 64 7.10 7.26 1.34
CA ALA A 64 6.91 6.01 2.05
C ALA A 64 7.98 4.96 1.69
N ILE A 65 8.39 4.90 0.42
CA ILE A 65 9.48 4.01 -0.04
C ILE A 65 10.81 4.44 0.58
N MET A 66 11.17 5.73 0.48
CA MET A 66 12.41 6.25 1.07
C MET A 66 12.45 6.06 2.58
N HIS A 67 11.34 6.31 3.27
CA HIS A 67 11.21 6.08 4.70
C HIS A 67 11.35 4.60 5.05
N GLY A 68 10.77 3.69 4.25
CA GLY A 68 10.93 2.25 4.42
C GLY A 68 12.38 1.80 4.31
N LEU A 69 13.10 2.27 3.29
CA LEU A 69 14.53 1.99 3.09
C LEU A 69 15.38 2.57 4.23
N ALA A 70 15.15 3.84 4.60
CA ALA A 70 15.93 4.52 5.63
C ALA A 70 15.77 3.88 7.02
N ASN A 71 14.62 3.26 7.30
CA ASN A 71 14.35 2.57 8.56
C ASN A 71 14.58 1.05 8.50
N ASN A 72 15.19 0.54 7.42
CA ASN A 72 15.42 -0.90 7.19
C ASN A 72 14.14 -1.76 7.30
N LEU A 73 12.97 -1.20 6.95
CA LEU A 73 11.72 -1.97 6.87
C LEU A 73 11.64 -2.80 5.59
N ILE A 74 12.37 -2.37 4.56
CA ILE A 74 12.54 -3.03 3.26
C ILE A 74 13.97 -2.78 2.78
N ASP A 75 14.49 -3.66 1.93
CA ASP A 75 15.75 -3.45 1.22
C ASP A 75 15.54 -3.19 -0.29
N GLN A 76 16.65 -3.10 -1.04
CA GLN A 76 16.63 -2.87 -2.48
C GLN A 76 16.05 -4.06 -3.26
N GLU A 77 16.19 -5.28 -2.75
CA GLU A 77 15.64 -6.48 -3.41
C GLU A 77 14.12 -6.56 -3.21
N ASP A 78 13.63 -6.24 -2.02
CA ASP A 78 12.21 -6.13 -1.74
C ASP A 78 11.55 -5.08 -2.62
N LEU A 79 12.17 -3.90 -2.76
CA LEU A 79 11.67 -2.85 -3.63
C LEU A 79 11.59 -3.31 -5.10
N LYS A 80 12.61 -4.02 -5.61
CA LYS A 80 12.57 -4.60 -6.97
C LYS A 80 11.39 -5.56 -7.13
N LYS A 81 11.19 -6.47 -6.17
CA LYS A 81 10.06 -7.43 -6.18
C LYS A 81 8.70 -6.73 -6.17
N PHE A 82 8.58 -5.55 -5.57
CA PHE A 82 7.33 -4.77 -5.57
C PHE A 82 7.06 -4.13 -6.94
N ILE A 83 8.09 -3.61 -7.61
CA ILE A 83 7.96 -2.90 -8.89
C ILE A 83 7.68 -3.88 -10.04
N GLU A 84 8.36 -5.03 -10.06
CA GLU A 84 8.24 -6.02 -11.14
C GLU A 84 6.85 -6.62 -11.31
N LYS A 85 5.98 -6.55 -10.28
CA LYS A 85 4.59 -7.05 -10.35
C LYS A 85 3.53 -6.00 -10.67
N ILE A 86 3.93 -4.74 -10.83
CA ILE A 86 3.01 -3.64 -11.18
C ILE A 86 2.91 -3.47 -12.71
N GLN A 87 3.69 -4.23 -13.51
CA GLN A 87 3.63 -4.28 -14.97
C GLN A 87 2.79 -5.44 -15.51
#